data_AF-A0A914E4G0-F1
#
_entry.id   AF-A0A914E4G0-F1
#
_cell.length_a   1.000
_cell.length_b   1.000
_cell.length_c   1.000
_cell.angle_alpha   90.00
_cell.angle_beta   90.00
_cell.angle_gamma   90.00
#
_symmetry.space_group_name_H-M   'P 1'
#
loop_
_entity.id
_entity.type
_entity.pdbx_description
1 polymer ?
#
loop_
_entity_poly.entity_id
_entity_poly.type
_entity_poly.pdbx_seq_one_letter_code
_entity_poly.pdbx_strand_id
1 'polypeptide(L)'
;MCRADEPISIQFPIARALTADIHAIGDPDLQQVRDSILRLLEEKFNVKNEKIHGLVIFLDPRFKDRIASNKIEFNANMTSWIQEECEQEADVPINNNDSEINSPPPKRSNSFSGRHSQLFNDEIGVEEERACNAIIEMKAYCKVKCVDPEEDPLEFWKENERMCPILAKLARIFLSAPATSQPSEQLFLIARDVGNIIDINRSMALHNVIKPTPGMVKM
;
A
#
# COMPACT_ATOMS: atom_id res chain seq x y z
N MET A 1 -19.04 -5.32 -3.97
CA MET A 1 -18.43 -5.18 -2.63
C MET A 1 -16.95 -5.50 -2.80
N CYS A 2 -16.05 -4.60 -2.41
CA CYS A 2 -14.60 -4.79 -2.52
C CYS A 2 -14.16 -6.04 -1.74
N ARG A 3 -13.22 -6.81 -2.28
CA ARG A 3 -12.57 -7.90 -1.54
C ARG A 3 -11.73 -7.26 -0.41
N ALA A 4 -11.52 -7.99 0.69
CA ALA A 4 -10.80 -7.47 1.86
C ALA A 4 -9.35 -7.04 1.55
N ASP A 5 -8.78 -7.62 0.49
CA ASP A 5 -7.41 -7.40 0.05
C ASP A 5 -7.30 -6.41 -1.13
N GLU A 6 -8.39 -5.75 -1.52
CA GLU A 6 -8.30 -4.73 -2.58
C GLU A 6 -7.44 -3.54 -2.13
N PRO A 7 -6.56 -3.03 -3.00
CA PRO A 7 -5.74 -1.87 -2.70
C PRO A 7 -6.60 -0.60 -2.57
N ILE A 8 -6.07 0.36 -1.81
CA ILE A 8 -6.71 1.67 -1.56
C ILE A 8 -7.13 2.42 -2.85
N SER A 9 -6.49 2.13 -3.99
CA SER A 9 -6.86 2.67 -5.31
C SER A 9 -8.30 2.36 -5.73
N ILE A 10 -8.94 1.31 -5.21
CA ILE A 10 -10.33 0.97 -5.55
C ILE A 10 -11.34 2.00 -5.03
N GLN A 11 -10.98 2.80 -4.03
CA GLN A 11 -11.90 3.79 -3.44
C GLN A 11 -12.29 4.89 -4.43
N PHE A 12 -11.39 5.27 -5.33
CA PHE A 12 -11.60 6.36 -6.28
C PHE A 12 -12.59 6.05 -7.41
N PRO A 13 -12.52 4.91 -8.13
CA PRO A 13 -13.55 4.56 -9.09
C PRO A 13 -14.92 4.39 -8.43
N ILE A 14 -14.98 3.93 -7.17
CA ILE A 14 -16.23 3.86 -6.40
C ILE A 14 -16.75 5.26 -6.09
N ALA A 15 -15.90 6.15 -5.57
CA ALA A 15 -16.28 7.55 -5.32
C ALA A 15 -16.81 8.21 -6.60
N ARG A 16 -16.14 7.99 -7.74
CA ARG A 16 -16.57 8.52 -9.04
C ARG A 16 -17.91 7.95 -9.50
N ALA A 17 -18.14 6.65 -9.30
CA ALA A 17 -19.43 6.02 -9.61
C ALA A 17 -20.55 6.59 -8.71
N LEU A 18 -20.30 6.71 -7.40
CA LEU A 18 -21.23 7.32 -6.46
C LEU A 18 -21.56 8.77 -6.83
N THR A 19 -20.55 9.57 -7.20
CA THR A 19 -20.75 10.94 -7.69
C THR A 19 -21.69 10.95 -8.89
N ALA A 20 -21.49 10.06 -9.88
CA ALA A 20 -22.36 9.98 -11.05
C ALA A 20 -23.80 9.59 -10.68
N ASP A 21 -23.98 8.62 -9.79
CA ASP A 21 -25.30 8.18 -9.31
C ASP A 21 -26.02 9.29 -8.55
N ILE A 22 -25.29 10.02 -7.69
CA ILE A 22 -25.83 11.15 -6.91
C ILE A 22 -26.24 12.30 -7.82
N HIS A 23 -25.47 12.59 -8.88
CA HIS A 23 -25.85 13.58 -9.89
C HIS A 23 -27.11 13.20 -10.66
N ALA A 24 -27.38 11.91 -10.86
CA ALA A 24 -28.59 11.43 -11.52
C ALA A 24 -29.86 11.59 -10.65
N ILE A 25 -29.71 11.86 -9.34
CA ILE A 25 -30.84 12.14 -8.45
C ILE A 25 -31.39 13.54 -8.76
N GLY A 26 -32.55 13.54 -9.43
CA GLY A 26 -33.27 14.75 -9.86
C GLY A 26 -34.28 15.29 -8.86
N ASP A 27 -34.25 14.85 -7.61
CA ASP A 27 -35.18 15.29 -6.56
C ASP A 27 -34.79 16.68 -6.01
N PRO A 28 -35.63 17.73 -6.19
CA PRO A 28 -35.35 19.07 -5.67
C PRO A 28 -35.27 19.14 -4.14
N ASP A 29 -36.03 18.30 -3.43
CA ASP A 29 -36.08 18.32 -1.97
C ASP A 29 -34.76 17.79 -1.35
N LEU A 30 -34.01 17.01 -2.12
CA LEU A 30 -32.71 16.46 -1.72
C LEU A 30 -31.53 17.31 -2.19
N GLN A 31 -31.76 18.46 -2.83
CA GLN A 31 -30.69 19.26 -3.44
C GLN A 31 -29.58 19.64 -2.45
N GLN A 32 -29.94 20.11 -1.25
CA GLN A 32 -28.96 20.53 -0.24
C GLN A 32 -28.10 19.35 0.25
N VAL A 33 -28.71 18.17 0.42
CA VAL A 33 -28.02 16.95 0.84
C VAL A 33 -27.10 16.47 -0.28
N ARG A 34 -27.60 16.46 -1.52
CA ARG A 34 -26.84 16.11 -2.72
C ARG A 34 -25.59 16.95 -2.84
N ASP A 35 -25.74 18.27 -2.80
CA ASP A 35 -24.62 19.20 -2.96
C ASP A 35 -23.61 19.07 -1.79
N SER A 36 -24.09 18.73 -0.58
CA SER A 36 -23.19 18.48 0.56
C SER A 36 -22.39 17.18 0.41
N ILE A 37 -23.02 16.10 -0.05
CA ILE A 37 -22.33 14.82 -0.27
C ILE A 37 -21.33 14.97 -1.42
N LEU A 38 -21.71 15.62 -2.52
CA LEU A 38 -20.83 15.86 -3.66
C LEU A 38 -19.58 16.65 -3.24
N ARG A 39 -19.74 17.72 -2.44
CA ARG A 39 -18.59 18.46 -1.89
C ARG A 39 -17.68 17.57 -1.06
N LEU A 40 -18.25 16.76 -0.15
CA LEU A 40 -17.45 15.87 0.70
C LEU A 40 -16.69 14.81 -0.12
N LEU A 41 -17.31 14.26 -1.18
CA LEU A 41 -16.66 13.32 -2.08
C LEU A 41 -15.53 13.97 -2.87
N GLU A 42 -15.77 15.19 -3.38
CA GLU A 42 -14.74 15.97 -4.09
C GLU A 42 -13.59 16.36 -3.19
N GLU A 43 -13.85 16.80 -1.97
CA GLU A 43 -12.81 17.13 -0.99
C GLU A 43 -11.98 15.90 -0.61
N LYS A 44 -12.64 14.78 -0.33
CA LYS A 44 -11.97 13.58 0.19
C LYS A 44 -11.26 12.74 -0.87
N PHE A 45 -11.77 12.70 -2.10
CA PHE A 45 -11.21 11.86 -3.17
C PHE A 45 -10.59 12.68 -4.32
N ASN A 46 -10.11 13.88 -4.01
CA ASN A 46 -9.48 14.74 -4.99
C ASN A 46 -8.13 14.19 -5.46
N VAL A 47 -8.10 13.62 -6.66
CA VAL A 47 -6.89 13.08 -7.29
C VAL A 47 -5.95 14.19 -7.79
N LYS A 48 -6.43 15.43 -7.94
CA LYS A 48 -5.63 16.54 -8.50
C LYS A 48 -4.73 17.21 -7.47
N ASN A 49 -5.19 17.29 -6.22
CA ASN A 49 -4.56 18.13 -5.21
C ASN A 49 -3.69 17.35 -4.22
N GLU A 50 -3.90 16.03 -4.10
CA GLU A 50 -3.15 15.21 -3.15
C GLU A 50 -2.22 14.24 -3.88
N LYS A 51 -0.92 14.38 -3.61
CA LYS A 51 0.16 13.56 -4.17
C LYS A 51 -0.13 12.06 -4.01
N ILE A 52 -0.52 11.64 -2.81
CA ILE A 52 -0.79 10.23 -2.48
C ILE A 52 -1.93 9.68 -3.35
N HIS A 53 -3.04 10.42 -3.46
CA HIS A 53 -4.18 10.01 -4.28
C HIS A 53 -3.81 9.86 -5.76
N GLY A 54 -3.03 10.81 -6.28
CA GLY A 54 -2.51 10.74 -7.63
C GLY A 54 -1.62 9.53 -7.87
N LEU A 55 -0.64 9.29 -6.99
CA LEU A 55 0.29 8.16 -7.10
C LEU A 55 -0.41 6.82 -7.02
N VAL A 56 -1.32 6.64 -6.04
CA VAL A 56 -2.12 5.43 -5.89
C VAL A 56 -2.92 5.13 -7.15
N ILE A 57 -3.56 6.13 -7.75
CA ILE A 57 -4.37 5.94 -8.96
C ILE A 57 -3.53 5.71 -10.20
N PHE A 58 -2.41 6.40 -10.32
CA PHE A 58 -1.50 6.26 -11.45
C PHE A 58 -0.81 4.90 -11.44
N LEU A 59 -0.32 4.46 -10.28
CA LEU A 59 0.37 3.18 -10.12
C LEU A 59 -0.59 2.00 -10.22
N ASP A 60 -1.90 2.18 -10.10
CA ASP A 60 -2.85 1.11 -10.40
C ASP A 60 -3.07 0.97 -11.93
N PRO A 61 -2.58 -0.12 -12.56
CA PRO A 61 -2.72 -0.36 -14.00
C PRO A 61 -4.16 -0.43 -14.48
N ARG A 62 -5.13 -0.68 -13.59
CA ARG A 62 -6.57 -0.70 -13.93
C ARG A 62 -7.11 0.71 -14.17
N PHE A 63 -6.55 1.73 -13.50
CA PHE A 63 -7.15 3.05 -13.40
C PHE A 63 -6.33 4.20 -13.98
N LYS A 64 -5.02 4.00 -14.20
CA LYS A 64 -4.07 5.04 -14.64
C LYS A 64 -4.56 5.99 -15.75
N ASP A 65 -5.38 5.50 -16.69
CA ASP A 65 -5.91 6.27 -17.82
C ASP A 65 -7.40 6.64 -17.71
N ARG A 66 -8.10 6.14 -16.69
CA ARG A 66 -9.58 6.14 -16.63
C ARG A 66 -10.15 7.20 -15.70
N ILE A 67 -9.35 7.72 -14.76
CA ILE A 67 -9.82 8.60 -13.68
C ILE A 67 -9.44 10.06 -13.92
N ALA A 68 -8.25 10.34 -14.42
CA ALA A 68 -7.77 11.69 -14.64
C ALA A 68 -8.50 12.37 -15.83
N SER A 69 -9.20 13.49 -15.55
CA SER A 69 -9.91 14.25 -16.59
C SER A 69 -8.95 14.98 -17.54
N ASN A 70 -7.81 15.47 -17.01
CA ASN A 70 -6.77 16.14 -17.79
C ASN A 70 -5.47 15.32 -17.72
N LYS A 71 -5.24 14.48 -18.73
CA LYS A 71 -4.08 13.58 -18.76
C LYS A 71 -2.74 14.30 -18.83
N ILE A 72 -2.69 15.48 -19.46
CA ILE A 72 -1.43 16.21 -19.65
C ILE A 72 -0.94 16.75 -18.31
N GLU A 73 -1.81 17.47 -17.60
CA GLU A 73 -1.53 18.02 -16.27
C GLU A 73 -1.27 16.90 -15.26
N PHE A 74 -2.09 15.84 -15.28
CA PHE A 74 -1.91 14.70 -14.40
C PHE A 74 -0.55 14.03 -14.58
N ASN A 75 -0.13 13.77 -15.83
CA ASN A 75 1.17 13.15 -16.11
C ASN A 75 2.34 14.08 -15.75
N ALA A 76 2.18 15.41 -15.89
CA ALA A 76 3.19 16.37 -15.44
C ALA A 76 3.36 16.31 -13.91
N ASN A 77 2.25 16.29 -13.17
CA ASN A 77 2.28 16.13 -11.71
C ASN A 77 2.89 14.79 -11.30
N MET A 78 2.52 13.68 -11.96
CA MET A 78 3.13 12.36 -11.69
C MET A 78 4.64 12.37 -11.90
N THR A 79 5.12 13.04 -12.95
CA THR A 79 6.56 13.16 -13.23
C THR A 79 7.26 13.79 -12.04
N SER A 80 6.77 14.95 -11.58
CA SER A 80 7.34 15.66 -10.43
C SER A 80 7.27 14.83 -9.15
N TRP A 81 6.14 14.17 -8.90
CA TRP A 81 5.93 13.40 -7.67
C TRP A 81 6.77 12.13 -7.62
N ILE A 82 6.93 11.42 -8.74
CA ILE A 82 7.78 10.22 -8.82
C ILE A 82 9.25 10.58 -8.65
N GLN A 83 9.71 11.71 -9.23
CA GLN A 83 11.08 12.20 -9.02
C GLN A 83 11.33 12.49 -7.54
N GLU A 84 10.42 13.23 -6.90
CA GLU A 84 10.53 13.57 -5.48
C GLU A 84 10.58 12.30 -4.58
N GLU A 85 9.78 11.27 -4.88
CA GLU A 85 9.84 9.99 -4.14
C GLU A 85 11.15 9.23 -4.37
N CYS A 86 11.79 9.37 -5.53
CA CYS A 86 13.11 8.77 -5.77
C CYS A 86 14.19 9.46 -4.93
N GLU A 87 14.16 10.79 -4.88
CA GLU A 87 15.12 11.63 -4.16
C GLU A 87 15.02 11.44 -2.63
N GLN A 88 13.81 11.31 -2.08
CA GLN A 88 13.60 11.12 -0.63
C GLN A 88 14.09 9.76 -0.12
N GLU A 89 14.13 8.72 -0.96
CA GLU A 89 14.62 7.40 -0.55
C GLU A 89 16.15 7.33 -0.40
N ALA A 90 16.91 8.26 -0.99
CA ALA A 90 18.37 8.28 -0.90
C ALA A 90 18.90 8.76 0.46
N ASP A 91 18.06 9.44 1.25
CA ASP A 91 18.45 10.08 2.51
C ASP A 91 18.24 9.17 3.75
N VAL A 92 17.85 7.90 3.54
CA VAL A 92 17.67 6.92 4.62
C VAL A 92 18.94 6.06 4.75
N PRO A 93 19.73 6.20 5.83
CA PRO A 93 20.84 5.30 6.10
C PRO A 93 20.28 3.89 6.28
N ILE A 94 20.66 2.97 5.39
CA ILE A 94 20.36 1.55 5.51
C ILE A 94 21.09 1.02 6.76
N ASN A 95 20.42 1.06 7.90
CA ASN A 95 20.87 0.39 9.10
C ASN A 95 20.47 -1.09 8.97
N ASN A 96 21.26 -1.85 8.21
CA ASN A 96 21.15 -3.31 8.14
C ASN A 96 21.59 -3.90 9.48
N ASN A 97 20.67 -3.96 10.44
CA ASN A 97 20.79 -4.83 11.61
C ASN A 97 19.47 -5.57 11.76
N ASP A 98 19.40 -6.76 11.18
CA ASP A 98 18.79 -7.92 11.82
C ASP A 98 19.07 -9.18 10.98
N SER A 99 20.03 -9.98 11.44
CA SER A 99 19.95 -11.46 11.54
C SER A 99 21.34 -12.04 11.82
N GLU A 100 21.74 -12.03 13.09
CA GLU A 100 22.83 -12.85 13.61
C GLU A 100 22.32 -14.29 13.80
N ILE A 101 22.55 -15.18 12.83
CA ILE A 101 22.51 -16.64 13.08
C ILE A 101 23.68 -17.33 12.35
N ASN A 102 24.62 -17.77 13.19
CA ASN A 102 25.72 -18.73 13.00
C ASN A 102 25.72 -19.62 11.74
N SER A 103 26.80 -19.57 10.95
CA SER A 103 27.48 -20.75 10.35
C SER A 103 28.83 -20.40 9.69
N PRO A 104 29.80 -21.35 9.59
CA PRO A 104 31.25 -21.09 9.45
C PRO A 104 31.71 -20.80 8.00
N PRO A 105 32.95 -20.27 7.79
CA PRO A 105 33.32 -19.62 6.54
C PRO A 105 33.79 -20.62 5.49
N PRO A 106 33.48 -20.41 4.20
CA PRO A 106 34.33 -20.93 3.15
C PRO A 106 34.75 -19.86 2.13
N LYS A 107 36.08 -19.77 2.01
CA LYS A 107 36.89 -19.62 0.79
C LYS A 107 36.66 -18.37 -0.06
N ARG A 108 37.62 -17.45 0.12
CA ARG A 108 37.98 -16.33 -0.76
C ARG A 108 37.98 -16.76 -2.24
N SER A 109 37.05 -16.23 -3.01
CA SER A 109 37.18 -16.11 -4.46
C SER A 109 37.54 -14.65 -4.75
N ASN A 110 38.75 -14.42 -5.25
CA ASN A 110 39.19 -13.11 -5.70
C ASN A 110 38.50 -12.78 -7.03
N SER A 111 37.25 -12.31 -6.98
CA SER A 111 36.61 -11.69 -8.14
C SER A 111 37.14 -10.27 -8.28
N PHE A 112 37.88 -10.04 -9.36
CA PHE A 112 38.50 -8.78 -9.76
C PHE A 112 37.49 -7.64 -10.01
N SER A 113 36.19 -7.93 -10.03
CA SER A 113 35.13 -6.91 -10.20
C SER A 113 34.81 -6.07 -8.96
N GLY A 114 35.30 -6.43 -7.76
CA GLY A 114 34.92 -5.75 -6.51
C GLY A 114 35.63 -4.41 -6.23
N ARG A 115 36.70 -4.07 -6.96
CA ARG A 115 37.47 -2.83 -6.71
C ARG A 115 37.11 -1.65 -7.62
N HIS A 116 36.30 -1.88 -8.65
CA HIS A 116 35.92 -0.81 -9.58
C HIS A 116 34.69 -0.01 -9.13
N SER A 117 33.88 -0.54 -8.21
CA SER A 117 32.68 0.13 -7.69
C SER A 117 32.99 1.23 -6.67
N GLN A 118 34.21 1.29 -6.11
CA GLN A 118 34.57 2.26 -5.06
C GLN A 118 35.27 3.52 -5.60
N LEU A 119 35.49 3.61 -6.92
CA LEU A 119 36.22 4.72 -7.54
C LEU A 119 35.33 5.69 -8.33
N PHE A 120 34.01 5.44 -8.37
CA PHE A 120 33.02 6.30 -9.02
C PHE A 120 31.84 6.57 -8.07
N ASN A 121 32.11 6.93 -6.82
CA ASN A 121 31.10 7.59 -5.98
C ASN A 121 31.09 9.09 -6.34
N ASP A 122 30.53 9.40 -7.51
CA ASP A 122 29.85 10.67 -7.73
C ASP A 122 28.43 10.47 -7.19
N GLU A 123 28.25 10.65 -5.87
CA GLU A 123 26.95 10.51 -5.21
C GLU A 123 25.91 11.50 -5.78
N ILE A 124 26.36 12.56 -6.45
CA ILE A 124 25.53 13.54 -7.17
C ILE A 124 24.99 12.96 -8.50
N GLY A 125 25.71 12.04 -9.15
CA GLY A 125 25.32 11.48 -10.45
C GLY A 125 24.34 10.31 -10.38
N VAL A 126 24.39 9.52 -9.30
CA VAL A 126 23.55 8.32 -9.14
C VAL A 126 22.08 8.69 -8.93
N GLU A 127 21.80 9.80 -8.23
CA GLU A 127 20.43 10.23 -7.94
C GLU A 127 19.74 10.82 -9.17
N GLU A 128 20.42 11.69 -9.91
CA GLU A 128 19.91 12.23 -11.17
C GLU A 128 19.66 11.09 -12.19
N GLU A 129 20.54 10.09 -12.24
CA GLU A 129 20.37 8.91 -13.09
C GLU A 129 19.11 8.10 -12.69
N ARG A 130 18.88 7.92 -11.39
CA ARG A 130 17.70 7.20 -10.87
C ARG A 130 16.40 7.92 -11.19
N ALA A 131 16.32 9.22 -10.92
CA ALA A 131 15.16 10.03 -11.26
C ALA A 131 14.89 10.02 -12.78
N CYS A 132 15.93 10.11 -13.61
CA CYS A 132 15.81 9.99 -15.06
C CYS A 132 15.27 8.62 -15.49
N ASN A 133 15.78 7.54 -14.90
CA ASN A 133 15.31 6.17 -15.15
C ASN A 133 13.83 6.01 -14.76
N ALA A 134 13.40 6.57 -13.63
CA ALA A 134 12.00 6.55 -13.20
C ALA A 134 11.07 7.22 -14.22
N ILE A 135 11.51 8.33 -14.82
CA ILE A 135 10.73 9.02 -15.87
C ILE A 135 10.66 8.18 -17.15
N ILE A 136 11.74 7.47 -17.51
CA ILE A 136 11.75 6.57 -18.67
C ILE A 136 10.75 5.42 -18.45
N GLU A 137 10.79 4.79 -17.28
CA GLU A 137 9.83 3.76 -16.89
C GLU A 137 8.39 4.31 -16.94
N MET A 138 8.16 5.52 -16.40
CA MET A 138 6.84 6.16 -16.40
C MET A 138 6.31 6.32 -17.81
N LYS A 139 7.15 6.83 -18.73
CA LYS A 139 6.79 6.98 -20.15
C LYS A 139 6.53 5.63 -20.83
N ALA A 140 7.23 4.57 -20.45
CA ALA A 140 6.96 3.23 -20.96
C ALA A 140 5.62 2.70 -20.43
N TYR A 141 5.36 2.84 -19.13
CA TYR A 141 4.14 2.42 -18.46
C TYR A 141 2.88 3.15 -18.99
N CYS A 142 2.98 4.45 -19.30
CA CYS A 142 1.92 5.22 -19.94
C CYS A 142 1.51 4.70 -21.34
N LYS A 143 2.36 3.90 -22.00
CA LYS A 143 2.04 3.28 -23.29
C LYS A 143 1.37 1.91 -23.13
N VAL A 144 1.52 1.27 -21.98
CA VAL A 144 0.87 0.00 -21.67
C VAL A 144 -0.63 0.25 -21.52
N LYS A 145 -1.47 -0.59 -22.13
CA LYS A 145 -2.93 -0.46 -21.98
C LYS A 145 -3.35 -0.72 -20.53
N CYS A 146 -4.51 -0.21 -20.13
CA CYS A 146 -5.11 -0.59 -18.85
C CYS A 146 -5.40 -2.09 -18.86
N VAL A 147 -5.10 -2.73 -17.73
CA VAL A 147 -5.39 -4.16 -17.48
C VAL A 147 -6.87 -4.38 -17.17
N ASP A 148 -7.28 -5.65 -17.08
CA ASP A 148 -8.66 -5.98 -16.73
C ASP A 148 -8.97 -5.52 -15.29
N PRO A 149 -10.18 -4.99 -15.00
CA PRO A 149 -10.57 -4.63 -13.64
C PRO A 149 -10.45 -5.75 -12.60
N GLU A 150 -10.51 -7.01 -13.01
CA GLU A 150 -10.41 -8.18 -12.12
C GLU A 150 -8.96 -8.63 -11.84
N GLU A 151 -7.97 -8.10 -12.55
CA GLU A 151 -6.56 -8.44 -12.32
C GLU A 151 -6.02 -7.78 -11.04
N ASP A 152 -5.14 -8.50 -10.32
CA ASP A 152 -4.44 -7.94 -9.17
C ASP A 152 -3.34 -6.97 -9.66
N PRO A 153 -3.41 -5.67 -9.30
CA PRO A 153 -2.39 -4.72 -9.71
C PRO A 153 -0.99 -5.06 -9.16
N LEU A 154 -0.88 -5.70 -7.99
CA LEU A 154 0.42 -6.12 -7.44
C LEU A 154 1.02 -7.30 -8.21
N GLU A 155 0.20 -8.21 -8.74
CA GLU A 155 0.66 -9.26 -9.65
C GLU A 155 1.17 -8.66 -10.97
N PHE A 156 0.46 -7.69 -11.54
CA PHE A 156 0.93 -6.96 -12.71
C PHE A 156 2.33 -6.36 -12.48
N TRP A 157 2.55 -5.70 -11.35
CA TRP A 157 3.86 -5.11 -11.05
C TRP A 157 4.96 -6.14 -10.81
N LYS A 158 4.62 -7.31 -10.27
CA LYS A 158 5.56 -8.42 -10.10
C LYS A 158 6.02 -8.98 -11.44
N GLU A 159 5.13 -9.09 -12.43
CA GLU A 159 5.49 -9.53 -13.77
C GLU A 159 6.31 -8.49 -14.55
N ASN A 160 6.03 -7.21 -14.31
CA ASN A 160 6.66 -6.08 -15.02
C ASN A 160 7.86 -5.48 -14.28
N GLU A 161 8.23 -6.01 -13.11
CA GLU A 161 9.32 -5.48 -12.26
C GLU A 161 10.66 -5.40 -13.01
N ARG A 162 10.94 -6.33 -13.92
CA ARG A 162 12.19 -6.29 -14.70
C ARG A 162 12.26 -5.11 -15.67
N MET A 163 11.11 -4.66 -16.16
CA MET A 163 11.00 -3.57 -17.13
C MET A 163 10.80 -2.21 -16.45
N CYS A 164 10.18 -2.22 -15.27
CA CYS A 164 9.85 -1.02 -14.51
C CYS A 164 10.18 -1.22 -13.01
N PRO A 165 11.46 -1.43 -12.65
CA PRO A 165 11.85 -1.74 -11.27
C PRO A 165 11.53 -0.62 -10.28
N ILE A 166 11.68 0.65 -10.68
CA ILE A 166 11.43 1.80 -9.80
C ILE A 166 9.93 1.96 -9.57
N LEU A 167 9.13 1.93 -10.64
CA LEU A 167 7.67 2.01 -10.51
C LEU A 167 7.09 0.81 -9.76
N ALA A 168 7.59 -0.41 -10.00
CA ALA A 168 7.14 -1.60 -9.28
C ALA A 168 7.41 -1.47 -7.77
N LYS A 169 8.54 -0.88 -7.38
CA LYS A 169 8.83 -0.57 -5.98
C LYS A 169 7.82 0.40 -5.39
N LEU A 170 7.58 1.54 -6.07
CA LEU A 170 6.60 2.53 -5.62
C LEU A 170 5.20 1.92 -5.55
N ALA A 171 4.80 1.12 -6.53
CA ALA A 171 3.50 0.46 -6.53
C ALA A 171 3.31 -0.47 -5.33
N ARG A 172 4.33 -1.22 -4.92
CA ARG A 172 4.26 -2.01 -3.68
C ARG A 172 4.04 -1.14 -2.45
N ILE A 173 4.68 0.03 -2.38
CA ILE A 173 4.53 0.95 -1.25
C ILE A 173 3.12 1.54 -1.21
N PHE A 174 2.66 2.11 -2.33
CA PHE A 174 1.39 2.84 -2.38
C PHE A 174 0.14 1.94 -2.50
N LEU A 175 0.25 0.76 -3.11
CA LEU A 175 -0.89 -0.16 -3.30
C LEU A 175 -1.01 -1.25 -2.23
N SER A 176 0.00 -1.47 -1.40
CA SER A 176 -0.09 -2.47 -0.32
C SER A 176 -1.08 -2.10 0.79
N ALA A 177 -1.45 -0.83 0.89
CA ALA A 177 -2.45 -0.38 1.84
C ALA A 177 -3.84 -0.92 1.42
N PRO A 178 -4.52 -1.69 2.29
CA PRO A 178 -5.85 -2.17 1.98
C PRO A 178 -6.84 -1.00 1.94
N ALA A 179 -7.87 -1.13 1.11
CA ALA A 179 -8.92 -0.12 0.98
C ALA A 179 -9.77 0.05 2.24
N THR A 180 -9.68 -0.84 3.22
CA THR A 180 -10.45 -0.78 4.45
C THR A 180 -9.59 -1.14 5.65
N SER A 181 -9.96 -0.64 6.83
CA SER A 181 -9.44 -1.12 8.13
C SER A 181 -9.98 -2.49 8.53
N GLN A 182 -10.78 -3.15 7.69
CA GLN A 182 -11.40 -4.42 8.03
C GLN A 182 -10.40 -5.50 8.49
N PRO A 183 -9.19 -5.64 7.91
CA PRO A 183 -8.20 -6.60 8.41
C PRO A 183 -7.73 -6.30 9.84
N SER A 184 -7.53 -5.03 10.20
CA SER A 184 -7.12 -4.66 11.56
C SER A 184 -8.27 -4.85 12.55
N GLU A 185 -9.51 -4.53 12.17
CA GLU A 185 -10.70 -4.82 12.98
C GLU A 185 -10.85 -6.32 13.25
N GLN A 186 -10.65 -7.17 12.23
CA GLN A 186 -10.66 -8.63 12.41
C GLN A 186 -9.59 -9.11 13.39
N LEU A 187 -8.37 -8.59 13.30
CA LEU A 187 -7.30 -8.90 14.26
C LEU A 187 -7.68 -8.49 15.69
N PHE A 188 -8.25 -7.30 15.88
CA PHE A 188 -8.71 -6.85 17.20
C PHE A 188 -9.83 -7.73 17.76
N LEU A 189 -10.77 -8.16 16.91
CA LEU A 189 -11.84 -9.08 17.32
C LEU A 189 -11.28 -10.44 17.74
N ILE A 190 -10.36 -11.01 16.96
CA ILE A 190 -9.70 -12.28 17.31
C ILE A 190 -8.92 -12.13 18.62
N ALA A 191 -8.14 -11.06 18.77
CA ALA A 191 -7.37 -10.81 19.98
C ALA A 191 -8.26 -10.69 21.23
N ARG A 192 -9.39 -9.98 21.11
CA ARG A 192 -10.41 -9.89 22.17
C ARG A 192 -10.96 -11.27 22.52
N ASP A 193 -11.30 -12.07 21.52
CA ASP A 193 -11.90 -13.38 21.74
C ASP A 193 -10.91 -14.35 22.41
N VAL A 194 -9.62 -14.31 22.04
CA VAL A 194 -8.55 -15.05 22.75
C VAL A 194 -8.39 -14.57 24.19
N GLY A 195 -8.40 -13.26 24.43
CA GLY A 195 -8.35 -12.68 25.78
C GLY A 195 -9.49 -13.18 26.66
N ASN A 196 -10.72 -13.17 26.14
CA ASN A 196 -11.90 -13.69 26.83
C ASN A 196 -11.75 -15.17 27.20
N ILE A 197 -11.20 -16.01 26.30
CA ILE A 197 -10.96 -17.43 26.59
C ILE A 197 -9.96 -17.59 27.74
N ILE A 198 -8.88 -16.80 27.75
CA ILE A 198 -7.86 -16.86 28.81
C ILE A 198 -8.47 -16.44 30.16
N ASP A 199 -9.30 -15.40 30.19
CA ASP A 199 -9.95 -14.93 31.41
C ASP A 199 -11.01 -15.91 31.95
N ILE A 200 -11.79 -16.54 31.05
CA ILE A 200 -12.70 -17.64 31.42
C ILE A 200 -11.92 -18.80 32.03
N ASN A 201 -10.79 -19.20 31.42
CA ASN A 201 -9.96 -20.28 31.95
C ASN A 201 -9.32 -19.93 33.31
N ARG A 202 -8.91 -18.68 33.52
CA ARG A 202 -8.42 -18.20 34.83
C ARG A 202 -9.50 -18.22 35.90
N SER A 203 -10.71 -17.74 35.59
CA SER A 203 -11.84 -17.75 36.53
C SER A 203 -12.31 -19.16 36.88
N MET A 204 -12.32 -20.08 35.91
CA MET A 204 -12.61 -21.50 36.11
C MET A 204 -11.55 -22.19 36.98
N ALA A 205 -10.26 -21.89 36.77
CA ALA A 205 -9.19 -22.41 37.60
C ALA A 205 -9.30 -21.92 39.06
N LEU A 206 -9.62 -20.64 39.27
CA LEU A 206 -9.85 -20.09 40.62
C LEU A 206 -11.05 -20.75 41.31
N HIS A 207 -12.15 -20.97 40.60
CA HIS A 207 -13.33 -21.64 41.16
C HIS A 207 -13.05 -23.11 41.53
N ASN A 208 -12.19 -23.81 40.78
CA ASN A 208 -11.83 -25.21 41.06
C ASN A 208 -10.83 -25.36 42.21
N VAL A 209 -10.05 -24.32 42.54
CA VAL A 209 -9.13 -24.31 43.69
C VAL A 209 -9.88 -24.04 45.02
N ILE A 210 -11.05 -23.39 44.98
CA ILE A 210 -11.81 -22.99 46.20
C ILE A 210 -12.73 -24.10 46.73
N LYS A 211 -12.94 -25.21 46.01
CA LYS A 211 -13.70 -26.35 46.56
C LYS A 211 -12.83 -27.15 47.54
N PRO A 212 -13.19 -27.28 48.83
CA PRO A 212 -12.43 -28.09 49.76
C PRO A 212 -12.53 -29.55 49.33
N THR A 213 -11.38 -30.22 49.22
CA THR A 213 -11.31 -31.67 49.07
C THR A 213 -12.07 -32.32 50.23
N PRO A 214 -13.08 -33.19 49.99
CA PRO A 214 -13.75 -33.87 51.08
C PRO A 214 -12.76 -34.86 51.70
N GLY A 215 -12.18 -34.46 52.83
CA GLY A 215 -11.34 -35.30 53.67
C GLY A 215 -12.12 -36.53 54.10
N MET A 216 -11.54 -37.70 53.83
CA MET A 216 -12.04 -39.01 54.19
C MET A 216 -12.50 -39.07 55.65
N VAL A 217 -13.76 -39.48 55.83
CA VAL A 217 -14.30 -39.97 57.10
C VAL A 217 -13.48 -41.17 57.56
N LYS A 218 -12.95 -41.11 58.78
CA LYS A 218 -12.70 -42.33 59.58
C LYS A 218 -13.24 -42.13 61.00
N MET A 219 -13.82 -43.24 61.46
CA MET A 219 -14.57 -43.54 62.68
C MET A 219 -14.09 -42.89 63.96
#